data_AF-A0A3P6TZL0-F1
#
_entry.id   AF-A0A3P6TZL0-F1
#
_cell.length_a   1.000
_cell.length_b   1.000
_cell.length_c   1.000
_cell.angle_alpha   90.00
_cell.angle_beta   90.00
_cell.angle_gamma   90.00
#
_symmetry.space_group_name_H-M   'P 1'
#
loop_
_entity.id
_entity.type
_entity.pdbx_description
1 polymer ?
#
loop_
_entity_poly.entity_id
_entity_poly.type
_entity_poly.pdbx_seq_one_letter_code
_entity_poly.pdbx_strand_id
1 'polypeptide(L)'
;MVSSDNRGKATAANRGAALEYPTLSGVELALCYAVVGCSMIYAWCQVLIASSKYEFKRWHSIRLNRLPLIGERYVDESNWEWSAWSPVAFMLLPFFAIHSLIFNIGGYFISDQILHHRLVVWLSSISLLYLTLHYTYHLSANPLSVIIFVCYTLLSYISYNLEAQNDAVRPEDNTLLKRYVRMLFYAFYPPYMTTLVVIYPEFERQMRQRRTKERNWRQFIFFSTRVAFWWFFIYFMLHFMYFEWILYDSDYARNLPKNEFVSLGMALGIFFHLRYVVIFGLPRVFALADNMEPADGPICLNRLTLYSKAWRYFDRGLYSFFKTYIFVPICAPTFSIQRKIFGVLLSYGFVLLWHGIHYANVIWIALNIIGLFMEYGCRGLYGVKEIQDWREKHIGDRAFRRIIACFHVIPFVLGLYSNFFFLGGYEVGSMFVDRIWYEETITLRFPAILLLTLAYFYSQVCIEIDRKLNLAAASNKSKKH
;
A
#
# COMPACT_ATOMS: atom_id res chain seq x y z
N MET A 1 -43.59 -25.94 -30.85
CA MET A 1 -42.84 -26.43 -29.65
C MET A 1 -41.36 -26.50 -29.99
N VAL A 2 -40.50 -26.72 -28.98
CA VAL A 2 -39.02 -26.78 -29.07
C VAL A 2 -38.34 -25.43 -29.39
N SER A 3 -37.86 -24.76 -28.33
CA SER A 3 -36.56 -24.07 -28.29
C SER A 3 -36.37 -23.42 -26.92
N SER A 4 -35.92 -24.20 -25.92
CA SER A 4 -35.63 -23.68 -24.59
C SER A 4 -34.57 -24.52 -23.86
N ASP A 5 -33.79 -23.81 -23.05
CA ASP A 5 -32.73 -24.27 -22.14
C ASP A 5 -31.43 -24.81 -22.76
N ASN A 6 -30.35 -24.08 -22.46
CA ASN A 6 -29.01 -24.63 -22.32
C ASN A 6 -28.18 -23.78 -21.34
N ARG A 7 -28.72 -23.53 -20.14
CA ARG A 7 -27.96 -22.91 -19.03
C ARG A 7 -27.17 -23.99 -18.29
N GLY A 8 -25.92 -24.20 -18.71
CA GLY A 8 -25.00 -25.18 -18.14
C GLY A 8 -24.93 -25.11 -16.61
N LYS A 9 -25.22 -26.23 -15.94
CA LYS A 9 -25.27 -26.36 -14.48
C LYS A 9 -23.85 -26.35 -13.88
N ALA A 10 -23.33 -25.19 -13.53
CA ALA A 10 -22.10 -25.06 -12.75
C ALA A 10 -22.27 -25.70 -11.35
N THR A 11 -21.45 -26.71 -11.05
CA THR A 11 -21.52 -27.48 -9.80
C THR A 11 -21.14 -26.66 -8.56
N ALA A 12 -21.76 -26.96 -7.43
CA ALA A 12 -21.75 -26.10 -6.24
C ALA A 12 -20.37 -25.87 -5.60
N ALA A 13 -19.40 -26.77 -5.83
CA ALA A 13 -18.07 -26.75 -5.20
C ALA A 13 -17.19 -25.52 -5.58
N ASN A 14 -17.54 -24.79 -6.64
CA ASN A 14 -16.72 -23.69 -7.16
C ASN A 14 -17.32 -22.28 -6.96
N ARG A 15 -18.41 -22.13 -6.19
CA ARG A 15 -19.07 -20.82 -5.94
C ARG A 15 -18.36 -19.96 -4.88
N GLY A 16 -17.04 -19.82 -4.99
CA GLY A 16 -16.27 -18.71 -4.39
C GLY A 16 -16.46 -17.41 -5.18
N ALA A 17 -17.67 -17.15 -5.68
CA ALA A 17 -17.96 -16.08 -6.63
C ALA A 17 -17.92 -14.71 -5.93
N ALA A 18 -16.88 -13.93 -6.20
CA ALA A 18 -16.88 -12.51 -5.87
C ALA A 18 -18.01 -11.83 -6.66
N LEU A 19 -18.83 -11.01 -6.00
CA LEU A 19 -20.02 -10.44 -6.62
C LEU A 19 -19.65 -9.48 -7.77
N GLU A 20 -19.95 -9.87 -9.00
CA GLU A 20 -19.78 -9.01 -10.17
C GLU A 20 -20.96 -8.05 -10.30
N TYR A 21 -20.82 -6.86 -9.71
CA TYR A 21 -21.83 -5.82 -9.79
C TYR A 21 -22.08 -5.39 -11.25
N PRO A 22 -23.34 -5.26 -11.69
CA PRO A 22 -23.66 -4.81 -13.06
C PRO A 22 -23.24 -3.36 -13.26
N THR A 23 -23.09 -2.94 -14.53
CA THR A 23 -22.97 -1.52 -14.85
C THR A 23 -24.25 -0.75 -14.48
N LEU A 24 -24.05 0.48 -14.00
CA LEU A 24 -25.10 1.51 -13.90
C LEU A 24 -25.55 1.98 -15.29
N SER A 25 -26.55 2.86 -15.33
CA SER A 25 -26.91 3.52 -16.59
C SER A 25 -25.81 4.49 -17.06
N GLY A 26 -25.74 4.77 -18.36
CA GLY A 26 -24.69 5.64 -18.91
C GLY A 26 -24.68 7.05 -18.32
N VAL A 27 -25.87 7.65 -18.16
CA VAL A 27 -26.06 8.99 -17.57
C VAL A 27 -25.65 9.02 -16.10
N GLU A 28 -26.11 8.04 -15.31
CA GLU A 28 -25.77 7.89 -13.89
C GLU A 28 -24.26 7.70 -13.67
N LEU A 29 -23.63 6.87 -14.50
CA LEU A 29 -22.18 6.64 -14.42
C LEU A 29 -21.38 7.87 -14.88
N ALA A 30 -21.84 8.59 -15.91
CA ALA A 30 -21.24 9.86 -16.33
C ALA A 30 -21.34 10.91 -15.22
N LEU A 31 -22.47 10.99 -14.52
CA LEU A 31 -22.64 11.85 -13.34
C LEU A 31 -21.66 11.46 -12.21
N CYS A 32 -21.49 10.16 -11.91
CA CYS A 32 -20.50 9.72 -10.92
C CYS A 32 -19.07 10.15 -11.29
N TYR A 33 -18.66 9.98 -12.55
CA TYR A 33 -17.33 10.43 -13.00
C TYR A 33 -17.19 11.95 -12.98
N ALA A 34 -18.23 12.71 -13.37
CA ALA A 34 -18.22 14.17 -13.36
C ALA A 34 -18.11 14.73 -11.93
N VAL A 35 -18.91 14.24 -11.00
CA VAL A 35 -18.87 14.68 -9.59
C VAL A 35 -17.51 14.40 -8.95
N VAL A 36 -16.93 13.21 -9.18
CA VAL A 36 -15.60 12.86 -8.66
C VAL A 36 -14.48 13.67 -9.32
N GLY A 37 -14.55 13.89 -10.64
CA GLY A 37 -13.59 14.74 -11.35
C GLY A 37 -13.59 16.19 -10.84
N CYS A 38 -14.78 16.80 -10.75
CA CYS A 38 -14.95 18.17 -10.28
C CYS A 38 -14.55 18.33 -8.81
N SER A 39 -14.87 17.37 -7.92
CA SER A 39 -14.49 17.47 -6.51
C SER A 39 -12.99 17.31 -6.30
N MET A 40 -12.32 16.43 -7.06
CA MET A 40 -10.85 16.33 -7.04
C MET A 40 -10.17 17.60 -7.55
N ILE A 41 -10.66 18.19 -8.65
CA ILE A 41 -10.12 19.46 -9.17
C ILE A 41 -10.31 20.58 -8.13
N TYR A 42 -11.53 20.74 -7.60
CA TYR A 42 -11.84 21.74 -6.58
C TYR A 42 -10.92 21.61 -5.36
N ALA A 43 -10.72 20.41 -4.85
CA ALA A 43 -9.88 20.16 -3.68
C ALA A 43 -8.40 20.49 -3.96
N TRP A 44 -7.85 20.14 -5.12
CA TRP A 44 -6.49 20.59 -5.49
C TRP A 44 -6.38 22.11 -5.64
N CYS A 45 -7.42 22.79 -6.13
CA CYS A 45 -7.48 24.25 -6.10
C CYS A 45 -7.48 24.79 -4.65
N GLN A 46 -8.19 24.17 -3.71
CA GLN A 46 -8.15 24.57 -2.29
C GLN A 46 -6.77 24.36 -1.65
N VAL A 47 -6.04 23.29 -1.99
CA VAL A 47 -4.65 23.05 -1.54
C VAL A 47 -3.72 24.16 -2.02
N LEU A 48 -3.84 24.56 -3.30
CA LEU A 48 -3.08 25.67 -3.88
C LEU A 48 -3.45 27.02 -3.24
N ILE A 49 -4.75 27.26 -2.98
CA ILE A 49 -5.22 28.47 -2.28
C ILE A 49 -4.62 28.55 -0.87
N ALA A 50 -4.73 27.48 -0.07
CA ALA A 50 -4.14 27.42 1.27
C ALA A 50 -2.61 27.62 1.24
N SER A 51 -1.93 27.00 0.26
CA SER A 51 -0.48 27.14 0.07
C SER A 51 -0.06 28.54 -0.38
N SER A 52 -0.93 29.26 -1.11
CA SER A 52 -0.68 30.65 -1.51
C SER A 52 -0.88 31.67 -0.38
N LYS A 53 -1.64 31.30 0.66
CA LYS A 53 -1.90 32.11 1.87
C LYS A 53 -0.92 31.84 3.01
N TYR A 54 -0.15 30.75 2.94
CA TYR A 54 0.66 30.30 4.08
C TYR A 54 1.98 31.07 4.18
N GLU A 55 2.16 31.78 5.30
CA GLU A 55 3.37 32.55 5.59
C GLU A 55 4.36 31.75 6.44
N PHE A 56 5.54 31.51 5.88
CA PHE A 56 6.60 30.73 6.51
C PHE A 56 7.30 31.51 7.64
N LYS A 57 6.96 31.18 8.89
CA LYS A 57 7.59 31.72 10.11
C LYS A 57 9.06 31.29 10.23
N ARG A 58 9.89 32.13 10.88
CA ARG A 58 11.38 32.07 10.90
C ARG A 58 12.01 30.79 11.48
N TRP A 59 11.26 29.97 12.20
CA TRP A 59 11.73 28.76 12.88
C TRP A 59 11.43 27.45 12.13
N HIS A 60 10.72 27.49 11.01
CA HIS A 60 10.53 26.29 10.17
C HIS A 60 11.83 25.93 9.43
N SER A 61 12.07 24.63 9.22
CA SER A 61 13.19 24.14 8.42
C SER A 61 12.87 24.30 6.92
N ILE A 62 13.20 25.47 6.37
CA ILE A 62 12.84 25.86 5.00
C ILE A 62 14.09 25.94 4.13
N ARG A 63 14.04 25.28 2.96
CA ARG A 63 15.00 25.50 1.89
C ARG A 63 14.41 26.43 0.83
N LEU A 64 15.21 27.37 0.35
CA LEU A 64 14.88 28.25 -0.78
C LEU A 64 15.64 27.76 -2.01
N ASN A 65 14.93 27.39 -3.08
CA ASN A 65 15.52 26.97 -4.35
C ASN A 65 15.11 27.94 -5.45
N ARG A 66 16.03 28.26 -6.37
CA ARG A 66 15.74 29.04 -7.58
C ARG A 66 15.34 28.11 -8.73
N LEU A 67 14.05 28.02 -9.00
CA LEU A 67 13.50 27.25 -10.10
C LEU A 67 13.76 27.94 -11.46
N PRO A 68 14.14 27.19 -12.51
CA PRO A 68 14.21 27.71 -13.88
C PRO A 68 12.88 28.35 -14.29
N LEU A 69 12.96 29.51 -14.95
CA LEU A 69 11.82 30.31 -15.45
C LEU A 69 10.82 30.85 -14.40
N ILE A 70 10.82 30.34 -13.17
CA ILE A 70 9.84 30.69 -12.12
C ILE A 70 10.46 31.59 -11.02
N GLY A 71 11.78 31.50 -10.81
CA GLY A 71 12.46 32.27 -9.77
C GLY A 71 12.53 31.53 -8.44
N GLU A 72 12.65 32.26 -7.33
CA GLU A 72 12.88 31.69 -6.02
C GLU A 72 11.59 31.18 -5.37
N ARG A 73 11.61 29.93 -4.88
CA ARG A 73 10.50 29.26 -4.21
C ARG A 73 11.00 28.44 -3.03
N TYR A 74 10.22 28.44 -1.96
CA TYR A 74 10.40 27.50 -0.86
C TYR A 74 10.12 26.05 -1.31
N VAL A 75 10.51 25.07 -0.50
CA VAL A 75 10.17 23.66 -0.69
C VAL A 75 9.51 23.14 0.57
N ASP A 76 8.44 22.35 0.44
CA ASP A 76 7.95 21.55 1.55
C ASP A 76 8.90 20.36 1.79
N GLU A 77 9.77 20.52 2.79
CA GLU A 77 10.67 19.48 3.30
C GLU A 77 10.15 18.80 4.59
N SER A 78 8.95 19.15 5.06
CA SER A 78 8.41 18.67 6.34
C SER A 78 8.19 17.16 6.37
N ASN A 79 7.99 16.55 5.20
CA ASN A 79 7.91 15.11 5.05
C ASN A 79 9.28 14.44 5.22
N TRP A 80 9.67 14.20 6.48
CA TRP A 80 10.97 13.63 6.87
C TRP A 80 11.32 12.34 6.11
N GLU A 81 10.34 11.49 5.81
CA GLU A 81 10.57 10.25 5.07
C GLU A 81 11.04 10.53 3.64
N TRP A 82 10.37 11.45 2.93
CA TRP A 82 10.74 11.80 1.56
C TRP A 82 12.03 12.64 1.49
N SER A 83 12.21 13.59 2.40
CA SER A 83 13.42 14.43 2.46
C SER A 83 14.66 13.64 2.90
N ALA A 84 14.51 12.57 3.68
CA ALA A 84 15.55 11.59 3.93
C ALA A 84 15.74 10.57 2.80
N TRP A 85 14.65 10.11 2.16
CA TRP A 85 14.71 9.06 1.12
C TRP A 85 15.36 9.57 -0.16
N SER A 86 14.92 10.73 -0.68
CA SER A 86 15.35 11.19 -2.01
C SER A 86 16.87 11.38 -2.12
N PRO A 87 17.60 11.98 -1.14
CA PRO A 87 19.05 12.06 -1.18
C PRO A 87 19.73 10.69 -1.11
N VAL A 88 19.26 9.80 -0.23
CA VAL A 88 19.80 8.44 -0.09
C VAL A 88 19.58 7.64 -1.39
N ALA A 89 18.41 7.78 -2.02
CA ALA A 89 18.11 7.16 -3.30
C ALA A 89 19.06 7.62 -4.42
N PHE A 90 19.39 8.92 -4.49
CA PHE A 90 20.42 9.42 -5.40
C PHE A 90 21.82 8.85 -5.08
N MET A 91 22.22 8.80 -3.80
CA MET A 91 23.49 8.19 -3.38
C MET A 91 23.57 6.69 -3.72
N LEU A 92 22.44 5.98 -3.76
CA LEU A 92 22.36 4.56 -4.09
C LEU A 92 22.40 4.25 -5.60
N LEU A 93 22.16 5.22 -6.50
CA LEU A 93 22.16 4.97 -7.94
C LEU A 93 23.48 4.33 -8.46
N PRO A 94 24.69 4.78 -8.06
CA PRO A 94 25.93 4.14 -8.44
C PRO A 94 26.05 2.72 -7.86
N PHE A 95 25.62 2.50 -6.62
CA PHE A 95 25.66 1.17 -5.98
C PHE A 95 24.70 0.19 -6.65
N PHE A 96 23.50 0.61 -7.06
CA PHE A 96 22.58 -0.21 -7.85
C PHE A 96 23.14 -0.56 -9.24
N ALA A 97 23.77 0.40 -9.92
CA ALA A 97 24.41 0.17 -11.22
C ALA A 97 25.62 -0.77 -11.12
N ILE A 98 26.53 -0.51 -10.17
CA ILE A 98 27.70 -1.36 -9.88
C ILE A 98 27.25 -2.76 -9.44
N HIS A 99 26.22 -2.87 -8.61
CA HIS A 99 25.67 -4.16 -8.22
C HIS A 99 25.13 -4.91 -9.44
N SER A 100 24.28 -4.31 -10.27
CA SER A 100 23.75 -4.99 -11.47
C SER A 100 24.89 -5.49 -12.37
N LEU A 101 25.96 -4.72 -12.54
CA LEU A 101 27.16 -5.16 -13.26
C LEU A 101 27.83 -6.37 -12.59
N ILE A 102 28.11 -6.31 -11.29
CA ILE A 102 28.78 -7.39 -10.53
C ILE A 102 27.90 -8.65 -10.44
N PHE A 103 26.59 -8.52 -10.24
CA PHE A 103 25.63 -9.60 -10.01
C PHE A 103 25.24 -10.38 -11.28
N ASN A 104 25.59 -9.85 -12.45
CA ASN A 104 25.59 -10.58 -13.71
C ASN A 104 26.90 -11.37 -13.95
N ILE A 105 27.97 -11.13 -13.17
CA ILE A 105 29.32 -11.69 -13.38
C ILE A 105 29.77 -12.63 -12.23
N GLY A 106 29.73 -12.19 -10.97
CA GLY A 106 30.45 -12.80 -9.84
C GLY A 106 29.76 -13.94 -9.08
N GLY A 107 28.68 -14.52 -9.60
CA GLY A 107 27.79 -15.43 -8.85
C GLY A 107 28.28 -16.87 -8.61
N TYR A 108 29.56 -17.11 -8.30
CA TYR A 108 30.20 -18.43 -8.44
C TYR A 108 30.71 -19.16 -7.17
N PHE A 109 30.74 -18.59 -5.96
CA PHE A 109 31.54 -19.16 -4.84
C PHE A 109 30.93 -19.12 -3.40
N ILE A 110 31.46 -20.02 -2.52
CA ILE A 110 31.51 -20.03 -1.01
C ILE A 110 30.55 -21.00 -0.22
N SER A 111 31.03 -21.63 0.90
CA SER A 111 30.46 -22.86 1.60
C SER A 111 30.71 -22.98 3.16
N ASP A 112 29.78 -23.64 3.91
CA ASP A 112 29.64 -24.01 5.39
C ASP A 112 29.78 -22.99 6.60
N GLN A 113 29.02 -22.92 7.74
CA GLN A 113 27.85 -23.56 8.46
C GLN A 113 27.30 -22.62 9.65
N ILE A 114 26.24 -22.76 10.52
CA ILE A 114 25.04 -23.62 10.85
C ILE A 114 23.96 -22.89 11.77
N LEU A 115 22.62 -23.18 11.76
CA LEU A 115 21.61 -22.98 12.90
C LEU A 115 20.09 -23.34 12.61
N HIS A 116 19.27 -23.73 13.62
CA HIS A 116 17.80 -24.04 13.50
C HIS A 116 16.93 -23.74 14.77
N HIS A 117 15.71 -23.22 14.60
CA HIS A 117 14.46 -23.43 15.39
C HIS A 117 13.39 -22.35 15.07
N ARG A 118 12.12 -22.70 14.79
CA ARG A 118 11.08 -21.73 14.37
C ARG A 118 10.78 -20.63 15.40
N LEU A 119 10.65 -20.99 16.67
CA LEU A 119 10.41 -20.01 17.75
C LEU A 119 11.63 -19.14 17.98
N VAL A 120 12.85 -19.67 17.83
CA VAL A 120 14.09 -18.88 17.97
C VAL A 120 14.18 -17.81 16.87
N VAL A 121 13.84 -18.13 15.62
CA VAL A 121 13.80 -17.15 14.51
C VAL A 121 12.83 -16.01 14.82
N TRP A 122 11.61 -16.31 15.28
CA TRP A 122 10.64 -15.26 15.59
C TRP A 122 11.00 -14.48 16.85
N LEU A 123 11.42 -15.13 17.94
CA LEU A 123 11.77 -14.44 19.19
C LEU A 123 13.00 -13.54 19.01
N SER A 124 14.05 -14.01 18.32
CA SER A 124 15.23 -13.18 18.04
C SER A 124 14.89 -12.02 17.10
N SER A 125 14.15 -12.27 16.02
CA SER A 125 13.80 -11.23 15.05
C SER A 125 12.83 -10.19 15.62
N ILE A 126 11.86 -10.58 16.45
CA ILE A 126 10.94 -9.65 17.13
C ILE A 126 11.69 -8.81 18.17
N SER A 127 12.61 -9.42 18.93
CA SER A 127 13.43 -8.69 19.91
C SER A 127 14.39 -7.72 19.24
N LEU A 128 15.04 -8.15 18.14
CA LEU A 128 15.90 -7.30 17.33
C LEU A 128 15.11 -6.15 16.70
N LEU A 129 13.96 -6.43 16.07
CA LEU A 129 13.08 -5.40 15.48
C LEU A 129 12.63 -4.38 16.52
N TYR A 130 12.23 -4.83 17.72
CA TYR A 130 11.88 -3.93 18.82
C TYR A 130 13.05 -3.04 19.23
N LEU A 131 14.23 -3.62 19.51
CA LEU A 131 15.39 -2.86 19.96
C LEU A 131 15.90 -1.90 18.88
N THR A 132 15.96 -2.35 17.63
CA THR A 132 16.35 -1.54 16.48
C THR A 132 15.43 -0.33 16.30
N LEU A 133 14.11 -0.51 16.41
CA LEU A 133 13.16 0.59 16.23
C LEU A 133 13.09 1.51 17.46
N HIS A 134 13.12 0.96 18.67
CA HIS A 134 13.09 1.74 19.91
C HIS A 134 14.33 2.63 20.06
N TYR A 135 15.51 2.13 19.67
CA TYR A 135 16.78 2.88 19.73
C TYR A 135 17.23 3.44 18.37
N THR A 136 16.33 3.61 17.39
CA THR A 136 16.69 4.01 16.00
C THR A 136 17.65 5.21 15.94
N TYR A 137 17.37 6.27 16.71
CA TYR A 137 18.17 7.50 16.72
C TYR A 137 19.56 7.35 17.38
N HIS A 138 19.81 6.28 18.14
CA HIS A 138 21.14 5.93 18.62
C HIS A 138 21.94 5.11 17.59
N LEU A 139 21.25 4.42 16.67
CA LEU A 139 21.87 3.60 15.62
C LEU A 139 22.25 4.42 14.38
N SER A 140 21.53 5.51 14.09
CA SER A 140 21.78 6.38 12.94
C SER A 140 21.17 7.77 13.13
N ALA A 141 21.89 8.82 12.73
CA ALA A 141 21.34 10.17 12.60
C ALA A 141 20.23 10.27 11.53
N ASN A 142 20.18 9.33 10.58
CA ASN A 142 19.06 9.16 9.66
C ASN A 142 18.30 7.86 10.00
N PRO A 143 17.11 7.93 10.62
CA PRO A 143 16.36 6.73 11.04
C PRO A 143 15.86 5.90 9.86
N LEU A 144 15.64 6.52 8.69
CA LEU A 144 15.20 5.83 7.48
C LEU A 144 16.24 4.80 7.01
N SER A 145 17.54 5.09 7.15
CA SER A 145 18.61 4.14 6.80
C SER A 145 18.53 2.85 7.64
N VAL A 146 18.11 2.95 8.90
CA VAL A 146 17.93 1.78 9.78
C VAL A 146 16.74 0.95 9.31
N ILE A 147 15.61 1.60 9.01
CA ILE A 147 14.41 0.93 8.50
C ILE A 147 14.72 0.23 7.17
N ILE A 148 15.37 0.91 6.24
CA ILE A 148 15.72 0.38 4.91
C ILE A 148 16.72 -0.78 5.03
N PHE A 149 17.87 -0.60 5.69
CA PHE A 149 18.95 -1.60 5.63
C PHE A 149 18.90 -2.66 6.73
N VAL A 150 18.18 -2.44 7.83
CA VAL A 150 18.01 -3.44 8.91
C VAL A 150 16.65 -4.11 8.83
N CYS A 151 15.55 -3.34 8.81
CA CYS A 151 14.21 -3.93 8.91
C CYS A 151 13.79 -4.70 7.65
N TYR A 152 13.93 -4.14 6.43
CA TYR A 152 13.61 -4.89 5.19
C TYR A 152 14.49 -6.13 5.02
N THR A 153 15.80 -6.00 5.29
CA THR A 153 16.73 -7.13 5.31
C THR A 153 16.31 -8.22 6.32
N LEU A 154 15.79 -7.84 7.49
CA LEU A 154 15.29 -8.78 8.50
C LEU A 154 14.08 -9.59 8.02
N LEU A 155 13.20 -9.05 7.18
CA LEU A 155 12.13 -9.84 6.54
C LEU A 155 12.70 -10.93 5.62
N SER A 156 13.76 -10.60 4.87
CA SER A 156 14.47 -11.59 4.06
C SER A 156 15.16 -12.65 4.92
N TYR A 157 15.79 -12.27 6.05
CA TYR A 157 16.32 -13.24 7.01
C TYR A 157 15.23 -14.17 7.57
N ILE A 158 14.08 -13.64 8.00
CA ILE A 158 12.95 -14.46 8.50
C ILE A 158 12.45 -15.41 7.40
N SER A 159 12.21 -14.89 6.19
CA SER A 159 11.73 -15.69 5.05
C SER A 159 12.71 -16.83 4.73
N TYR A 160 14.00 -16.53 4.60
CA TYR A 160 15.02 -17.55 4.32
C TYR A 160 15.06 -18.64 5.40
N ASN A 161 15.14 -18.24 6.67
CA ASN A 161 15.30 -19.19 7.77
C ASN A 161 14.05 -20.06 7.99
N LEU A 162 12.85 -19.56 7.66
CA LEU A 162 11.64 -20.38 7.72
C LEU A 162 11.59 -21.42 6.59
N GLU A 163 12.04 -21.10 5.37
CA GLU A 163 12.13 -22.11 4.29
C GLU A 163 13.26 -23.11 4.49
N ALA A 164 14.42 -22.67 5.01
CA ALA A 164 15.52 -23.55 5.40
C ALA A 164 15.14 -24.54 6.51
N GLN A 165 14.16 -24.19 7.35
CA GLN A 165 13.58 -25.09 8.36
C GLN A 165 12.46 -26.00 7.83
N ASN A 166 12.10 -25.87 6.55
CA ASN A 166 11.18 -26.75 5.84
C ASN A 166 11.92 -27.63 4.80
N ASP A 167 13.25 -27.51 4.74
CA ASP A 167 14.12 -27.95 3.63
C ASP A 167 13.64 -27.51 2.23
N ALA A 168 12.90 -26.40 2.17
CA ALA A 168 12.38 -25.78 0.95
C ALA A 168 13.40 -24.85 0.26
N VAL A 169 14.69 -25.12 0.46
CA VAL A 169 15.81 -24.40 -0.16
C VAL A 169 16.32 -25.12 -1.41
N ARG A 170 17.28 -24.52 -2.13
CA ARG A 170 17.88 -25.15 -3.32
C ARG A 170 18.62 -26.45 -2.95
N PRO A 171 18.43 -27.55 -3.67
CA PRO A 171 19.26 -28.76 -3.52
C PRO A 171 20.76 -28.50 -3.73
N GLU A 172 21.12 -27.54 -4.58
CA GLU A 172 22.52 -27.12 -4.78
C GLU A 172 23.16 -26.50 -3.53
N ASP A 173 22.35 -25.93 -2.63
CA ASP A 173 22.76 -25.34 -1.36
C ASP A 173 22.78 -26.43 -0.25
N ASN A 174 23.45 -27.54 -0.58
CA ASN A 174 23.68 -28.71 0.27
C ASN A 174 24.70 -28.49 1.39
N THR A 175 25.31 -27.30 1.45
CA THR A 175 26.27 -26.87 2.46
C THR A 175 25.89 -25.49 2.98
N LEU A 176 26.22 -25.14 4.23
CA LEU A 176 25.44 -24.09 4.90
C LEU A 176 25.97 -22.64 4.77
N LEU A 177 27.21 -22.38 4.33
CA LEU A 177 27.58 -21.08 3.73
C LEU A 177 27.18 -21.01 2.25
N LYS A 178 26.83 -22.09 1.55
CA LYS A 178 26.00 -21.90 0.34
C LYS A 178 24.62 -21.40 0.76
N ARG A 179 23.99 -22.02 1.76
CA ARG A 179 22.72 -21.51 2.34
C ARG A 179 22.86 -20.07 2.88
N TYR A 180 23.95 -19.70 3.54
CA TYR A 180 24.16 -18.36 4.13
C TYR A 180 24.65 -17.33 3.10
N VAL A 181 25.55 -17.67 2.17
CA VAL A 181 25.84 -16.81 0.99
C VAL A 181 24.57 -16.67 0.15
N ARG A 182 23.73 -17.70 0.00
CA ARG A 182 22.43 -17.58 -0.67
C ARG A 182 21.48 -16.67 0.09
N MET A 183 21.42 -16.80 1.41
CA MET A 183 20.65 -15.92 2.30
C MET A 183 21.14 -14.47 2.22
N LEU A 184 22.45 -14.22 2.24
CA LEU A 184 23.04 -12.89 2.06
C LEU A 184 22.77 -12.34 0.64
N PHE A 185 22.99 -13.15 -0.38
CA PHE A 185 22.75 -12.84 -1.79
C PHE A 185 21.28 -12.51 -2.08
N TYR A 186 20.36 -13.12 -1.33
CA TYR A 186 18.93 -12.84 -1.33
C TYR A 186 18.61 -11.58 -0.51
N ALA A 187 19.02 -11.53 0.76
CA ALA A 187 18.69 -10.46 1.70
C ALA A 187 19.33 -9.12 1.34
N PHE A 188 20.54 -9.14 0.76
CA PHE A 188 21.29 -7.99 0.25
C PHE A 188 21.30 -7.91 -1.29
N TYR A 189 20.31 -8.49 -1.98
CA TYR A 189 20.05 -8.14 -3.38
C TYR A 189 19.49 -6.71 -3.44
N PRO A 190 20.25 -5.68 -3.87
CA PRO A 190 19.90 -4.27 -3.62
C PRO A 190 18.55 -3.79 -4.16
N PRO A 191 18.07 -4.30 -5.32
CA PRO A 191 16.71 -4.02 -5.77
C PRO A 191 15.59 -4.49 -4.82
N TYR A 192 15.84 -5.49 -3.96
CA TYR A 192 14.85 -6.03 -3.00
C TYR A 192 15.20 -5.71 -1.52
N MET A 193 16.48 -5.55 -1.16
CA MET A 193 16.91 -5.27 0.22
C MET A 193 16.42 -3.93 0.78
N THR A 194 16.01 -3.00 -0.09
CA THR A 194 15.75 -1.61 0.29
C THR A 194 14.30 -1.34 0.66
N THR A 195 13.36 -1.60 -0.27
CA THR A 195 11.93 -1.26 -0.10
C THR A 195 10.96 -2.24 -0.77
N LEU A 196 11.47 -3.31 -1.40
CA LEU A 196 10.66 -4.29 -2.14
C LEU A 196 10.78 -5.68 -1.51
N VAL A 197 9.89 -5.97 -0.56
CA VAL A 197 9.81 -7.30 0.06
C VAL A 197 9.51 -8.36 -1.01
N VAL A 198 10.40 -9.34 -1.16
CA VAL A 198 10.18 -10.53 -1.99
C VAL A 198 10.52 -11.74 -1.15
N ILE A 199 9.62 -12.72 -1.04
CA ILE A 199 9.85 -13.92 -0.24
C ILE A 199 10.83 -14.87 -0.95
N TYR A 200 11.63 -15.63 -0.20
CA TYR A 200 12.71 -16.46 -0.73
C TYR A 200 12.29 -17.39 -1.89
N PRO A 201 11.18 -18.15 -1.82
CA PRO A 201 10.77 -19.03 -2.93
C PRO A 201 10.48 -18.28 -4.24
N GLU A 202 10.00 -17.04 -4.14
CA GLU A 202 9.69 -16.18 -5.27
C GLU A 202 10.95 -15.54 -5.85
N PHE A 203 11.88 -15.11 -4.99
CA PHE A 203 13.23 -14.70 -5.42
C PHE A 203 13.94 -15.85 -6.16
N GLU A 204 13.86 -17.08 -5.66
CA GLU A 204 14.45 -18.25 -6.29
C GLU A 204 13.82 -18.60 -7.64
N ARG A 205 12.49 -18.51 -7.76
CA ARG A 205 11.79 -18.68 -9.03
C ARG A 205 12.32 -17.72 -10.09
N GLN A 206 12.41 -16.43 -9.73
CA GLN A 206 12.91 -15.39 -10.62
C GLN A 206 14.39 -15.59 -10.97
N MET A 207 15.24 -15.90 -9.99
CA MET A 207 16.67 -16.15 -10.18
C MET A 207 16.99 -17.30 -11.13
N ARG A 208 16.13 -18.34 -11.18
CA ARG A 208 16.25 -19.43 -12.16
C ARG A 208 15.76 -19.00 -13.55
N GLN A 209 14.65 -18.29 -13.62
CA GLN A 209 13.98 -17.92 -14.88
C GLN A 209 14.63 -16.72 -15.61
N ARG A 210 15.37 -15.85 -14.92
CA ARG A 210 16.03 -14.66 -15.51
C ARG A 210 17.01 -14.97 -16.65
N ARG A 211 17.52 -16.22 -16.72
CA ARG A 211 18.44 -16.70 -17.77
C ARG A 211 17.72 -17.25 -19.02
N THR A 212 16.46 -17.67 -18.92
CA THR A 212 15.68 -18.26 -20.04
C THR A 212 14.61 -17.33 -20.58
N LYS A 213 14.24 -16.29 -19.82
CA LYS A 213 13.26 -15.28 -20.20
C LYS A 213 13.87 -14.19 -21.10
N GLU A 214 13.18 -13.81 -22.17
CA GLU A 214 13.56 -12.64 -22.98
C GLU A 214 13.37 -11.31 -22.21
N ARG A 215 14.36 -10.41 -22.30
CA ARG A 215 14.35 -9.12 -21.58
C ARG A 215 13.47 -8.10 -22.31
N ASN A 216 12.36 -7.70 -21.68
CA ASN A 216 11.42 -6.72 -22.23
C ASN A 216 11.93 -5.26 -22.07
N TRP A 217 12.83 -4.83 -22.96
CA TRP A 217 13.38 -3.48 -22.97
C TRP A 217 12.30 -2.37 -23.07
N ARG A 218 11.21 -2.60 -23.81
CA ARG A 218 10.10 -1.63 -23.92
C ARG A 218 9.42 -1.39 -22.58
N GLN A 219 9.18 -2.44 -21.80
CA GLN A 219 8.64 -2.35 -20.45
C GLN A 219 9.61 -1.66 -19.49
N PHE A 220 10.91 -2.00 -19.57
CA PHE A 220 11.95 -1.38 -18.75
C PHE A 220 12.05 0.13 -19.01
N ILE A 221 12.18 0.57 -20.28
CA ILE A 221 12.29 1.98 -20.65
C ILE A 221 11.03 2.74 -20.21
N PHE A 222 9.84 2.26 -20.58
CA PHE A 222 8.58 2.92 -20.22
C PHE A 222 8.38 3.05 -18.70
N PHE A 223 8.73 2.02 -17.93
CA PHE A 223 8.62 2.07 -16.47
C PHE A 223 9.66 3.01 -15.86
N SER A 224 10.89 3.05 -16.40
CA SER A 224 11.95 3.97 -15.97
C SER A 224 11.56 5.44 -16.21
N THR A 225 11.08 5.77 -17.42
CA THR A 225 10.58 7.11 -17.75
C THR A 225 9.41 7.50 -16.84
N ARG A 226 8.50 6.56 -16.53
CA ARG A 226 7.39 6.79 -15.60
C ARG A 226 7.87 7.09 -14.18
N VAL A 227 8.84 6.34 -13.65
CA VAL A 227 9.37 6.57 -12.29
C VAL A 227 10.09 7.92 -12.22
N ALA A 228 10.91 8.25 -13.21
CA ALA A 228 11.56 9.56 -13.32
C ALA A 228 10.54 10.71 -13.38
N PHE A 229 9.50 10.59 -14.22
CA PHE A 229 8.42 11.57 -14.30
C PHE A 229 7.76 11.82 -12.93
N TRP A 230 7.40 10.77 -12.19
CA TRP A 230 6.76 10.95 -10.88
C TRP A 230 7.71 11.55 -9.84
N TRP A 231 9.01 11.25 -9.89
CA TRP A 231 10.02 11.87 -9.02
C TRP A 231 10.14 13.37 -9.28
N PHE A 232 10.29 13.78 -10.54
CA PHE A 232 10.34 15.20 -10.92
C PHE A 232 9.01 15.92 -10.65
N PHE A 233 7.87 15.26 -10.87
CA PHE A 233 6.55 15.82 -10.56
C PHE A 233 6.37 16.07 -9.06
N ILE A 234 6.79 15.14 -8.20
CA ILE A 234 6.77 15.32 -6.74
C ILE A 234 7.66 16.51 -6.34
N TYR A 235 8.90 16.55 -6.83
CA TYR A 235 9.83 17.64 -6.52
C TYR A 235 9.25 19.00 -6.93
N PHE A 236 8.66 19.09 -8.12
CA PHE A 236 7.94 20.29 -8.57
C PHE A 236 6.73 20.62 -7.67
N MET A 237 5.90 19.64 -7.33
CA MET A 237 4.68 19.82 -6.53
C MET A 237 4.95 20.45 -5.15
N LEU A 238 6.02 20.01 -4.48
CA LEU A 238 6.42 20.50 -3.15
C LEU A 238 6.89 21.99 -3.14
N HIS A 239 7.08 22.61 -4.31
CA HIS A 239 7.34 24.06 -4.43
C HIS A 239 6.06 24.92 -4.51
N PHE A 240 4.88 24.30 -4.59
CA PHE A 240 3.59 25.01 -4.75
C PHE A 240 2.49 24.52 -3.80
N MET A 241 2.66 23.34 -3.19
CA MET A 241 1.65 22.68 -2.36
C MET A 241 2.28 22.29 -1.03
N TYR A 242 2.08 23.13 0.00
CA TYR A 242 2.75 23.03 1.31
C TYR A 242 1.88 22.30 2.36
N PHE A 243 1.15 21.26 1.93
CA PHE A 243 0.05 20.68 2.71
C PHE A 243 0.49 19.98 3.98
N GLU A 244 1.72 19.46 4.07
CA GLU A 244 2.23 18.89 5.32
C GLU A 244 2.69 20.00 6.27
N TRP A 245 3.46 21.00 5.79
CA TRP A 245 3.82 22.15 6.63
C TRP A 245 2.59 22.85 7.23
N ILE A 246 1.55 23.06 6.42
CA ILE A 246 0.29 23.68 6.86
C ILE A 246 -0.44 22.83 7.89
N LEU A 247 -0.42 21.50 7.77
CA LEU A 247 -1.05 20.61 8.75
C LEU A 247 -0.23 20.48 10.05
N TYR A 248 1.09 20.66 10.01
CA TYR A 248 1.95 20.64 11.19
C TYR A 248 1.95 21.98 11.97
N ASP A 249 1.71 23.12 11.32
CA ASP A 249 1.34 24.38 12.00
C ASP A 249 -0.10 24.28 12.54
N SER A 250 -0.25 23.57 13.66
CA SER A 250 -1.54 23.14 14.19
C SER A 250 -2.47 24.30 14.53
N ASP A 251 -1.94 25.44 14.99
CA ASP A 251 -2.73 26.64 15.28
C ASP A 251 -3.31 27.25 13.99
N TYR A 252 -2.52 27.29 12.91
CA TYR A 252 -3.00 27.71 11.59
C TYR A 252 -4.02 26.70 11.01
N ALA A 253 -3.72 25.40 11.08
CA ALA A 253 -4.59 24.32 10.62
C ALA A 253 -5.96 24.28 11.33
N ARG A 254 -6.00 24.54 12.65
CA ARG A 254 -7.25 24.64 13.43
C ARG A 254 -8.12 25.83 13.02
N ASN A 255 -7.53 26.89 12.44
CA ASN A 255 -8.25 28.09 12.01
C ASN A 255 -8.61 28.12 10.51
N LEU A 256 -8.01 27.26 9.67
CA LEU A 256 -8.31 27.23 8.22
C LEU A 256 -9.80 26.97 7.90
N PRO A 257 -10.34 27.52 6.79
CA PRO A 257 -11.65 27.14 6.25
C PRO A 257 -11.77 25.62 6.04
N LYS A 258 -12.92 25.02 6.37
CA LYS A 258 -13.09 23.54 6.37
C LYS A 258 -12.91 22.91 4.98
N ASN A 259 -13.27 23.62 3.91
CA ASN A 259 -13.00 23.23 2.52
C ASN A 259 -11.50 23.19 2.18
N GLU A 260 -10.71 24.12 2.72
CA GLU A 260 -9.25 24.12 2.58
C GLU A 260 -8.66 22.99 3.42
N PHE A 261 -8.98 22.93 4.72
CA PHE A 261 -8.49 21.92 5.66
C PHE A 261 -8.75 20.45 5.22
N VAL A 262 -9.98 20.11 4.78
CA VAL A 262 -10.28 18.76 4.25
C VAL A 262 -9.48 18.43 3.00
N SER A 263 -9.21 19.43 2.16
CA SER A 263 -8.45 19.23 0.93
C SER A 263 -6.97 18.96 1.20
N LEU A 264 -6.41 19.47 2.30
CA LEU A 264 -5.06 19.12 2.76
C LEU A 264 -4.97 17.65 3.18
N GLY A 265 -6.00 17.13 3.86
CA GLY A 265 -6.09 15.69 4.22
C GLY A 265 -6.15 14.79 2.99
N MET A 266 -6.84 15.23 1.93
CA MET A 266 -6.82 14.56 0.62
C MET A 266 -5.42 14.61 -0.02
N ALA A 267 -4.76 15.76 -0.01
CA ALA A 267 -3.41 15.94 -0.56
C ALA A 267 -2.38 15.06 0.16
N LEU A 268 -2.40 15.03 1.50
CA LEU A 268 -1.58 14.15 2.34
C LEU A 268 -1.70 12.69 1.92
N GLY A 269 -2.93 12.20 1.72
CA GLY A 269 -3.20 10.85 1.25
C GLY A 269 -2.68 10.58 -0.16
N ILE A 270 -2.95 11.47 -1.13
CA ILE A 270 -2.47 11.26 -2.51
C ILE A 270 -0.93 11.39 -2.58
N PHE A 271 -0.32 12.28 -1.82
CA PHE A 271 1.13 12.41 -1.76
C PHE A 271 1.81 11.16 -1.17
N PHE A 272 1.26 10.59 -0.10
CA PHE A 272 1.69 9.28 0.42
C PHE A 272 1.70 8.20 -0.68
N HIS A 273 0.69 8.17 -1.54
CA HIS A 273 0.70 7.26 -2.70
C HIS A 273 1.78 7.64 -3.74
N LEU A 274 1.91 8.91 -4.10
CA LEU A 274 2.87 9.36 -5.11
C LEU A 274 4.31 9.06 -4.69
N ARG A 275 4.70 9.36 -3.43
CA ARG A 275 6.04 9.01 -2.93
C ARG A 275 6.27 7.49 -3.01
N TYR A 276 5.29 6.67 -2.62
CA TYR A 276 5.41 5.21 -2.71
C TYR A 276 5.44 4.65 -4.16
N VAL A 277 4.89 5.36 -5.16
CA VAL A 277 5.10 5.02 -6.59
C VAL A 277 6.57 5.17 -6.99
N VAL A 278 7.33 6.08 -6.37
CA VAL A 278 8.78 6.26 -6.63
C VAL A 278 9.63 5.38 -5.70
N ILE A 279 9.30 5.29 -4.42
CA ILE A 279 10.02 4.50 -3.40
C ILE A 279 10.02 3.00 -3.74
N PHE A 280 8.89 2.44 -4.19
CA PHE A 280 8.83 1.08 -4.74
C PHE A 280 9.22 1.03 -6.23
N GLY A 281 9.12 2.16 -6.95
CA GLY A 281 9.41 2.25 -8.37
C GLY A 281 10.88 2.17 -8.72
N LEU A 282 11.75 2.86 -7.97
CA LEU A 282 13.17 2.95 -8.28
C LEU A 282 13.89 1.58 -8.17
N PRO A 283 13.76 0.80 -7.09
CA PRO A 283 14.40 -0.52 -7.03
C PRO A 283 13.78 -1.49 -8.06
N ARG A 284 12.48 -1.32 -8.37
CA ARG A 284 11.78 -2.09 -9.41
C ARG A 284 12.36 -1.86 -10.81
N VAL A 285 12.88 -0.68 -11.12
CA VAL A 285 13.60 -0.41 -12.38
C VAL A 285 14.85 -1.30 -12.48
N PHE A 286 15.67 -1.37 -11.44
CA PHE A 286 16.89 -2.20 -11.43
C PHE A 286 16.59 -3.70 -11.44
N ALA A 287 15.56 -4.17 -10.72
CA ALA A 287 15.10 -5.55 -10.82
C ALA A 287 14.63 -5.93 -12.24
N LEU A 288 13.98 -5.01 -12.96
CA LEU A 288 13.63 -5.22 -14.38
C LEU A 288 14.87 -5.21 -15.29
N ALA A 289 15.91 -4.42 -14.98
CA ALA A 289 17.19 -4.46 -15.70
C ALA A 289 17.87 -5.83 -15.54
N ASP A 290 17.86 -6.40 -14.33
CA ASP A 290 18.37 -7.75 -14.04
C ASP A 290 17.46 -8.89 -14.55
N ASN A 291 16.40 -8.56 -15.31
CA ASN A 291 15.43 -9.49 -15.90
C ASN A 291 14.61 -10.30 -14.87
N MET A 292 14.44 -9.77 -13.67
CA MET A 292 13.62 -10.33 -12.59
C MET A 292 12.13 -10.03 -12.81
N GLU A 293 11.27 -10.45 -11.87
CA GLU A 293 9.82 -10.23 -11.92
C GLU A 293 9.28 -9.48 -10.69
N PRO A 294 9.76 -8.25 -10.42
CA PRO A 294 9.33 -7.46 -9.28
C PRO A 294 7.80 -7.21 -9.30
N ALA A 295 7.17 -7.44 -8.15
CA ALA A 295 5.75 -7.21 -7.93
C ALA A 295 5.32 -5.80 -8.36
N ASP A 296 4.05 -5.63 -8.75
CA ASP A 296 3.53 -4.31 -9.09
C ASP A 296 3.60 -3.34 -7.90
N GLY A 297 3.87 -2.07 -8.22
CA GLY A 297 3.83 -0.95 -7.26
C GLY A 297 2.40 -0.65 -6.76
N PRO A 298 2.24 0.37 -5.91
CA PRO A 298 1.07 0.49 -5.05
C PRO A 298 -0.23 0.67 -5.85
N ILE A 299 -1.31 0.11 -5.29
CA ILE A 299 -2.67 0.39 -5.75
C ILE A 299 -2.96 1.88 -5.59
N CYS A 300 -3.48 2.49 -6.67
CA CYS A 300 -3.90 3.88 -6.63
C CYS A 300 -4.96 4.08 -5.55
N LEU A 301 -4.69 4.96 -4.58
CA LEU A 301 -5.61 5.21 -3.47
C LEU A 301 -6.94 5.80 -3.96
N ASN A 302 -6.95 6.51 -5.09
CA ASN A 302 -8.16 6.97 -5.79
C ASN A 302 -8.98 5.82 -6.43
N ARG A 303 -8.66 4.57 -6.10
CA ARG A 303 -9.43 3.35 -6.40
C ARG A 303 -9.60 2.47 -5.15
N LEU A 304 -9.61 3.08 -3.96
CA LEU A 304 -9.82 2.40 -2.69
C LEU A 304 -11.02 2.95 -1.94
N THR A 305 -11.97 2.06 -1.66
CA THR A 305 -13.00 2.18 -0.62
C THR A 305 -13.03 0.96 0.29
N LEU A 306 -12.05 0.05 0.15
CA LEU A 306 -11.96 -1.22 0.86
C LEU A 306 -10.52 -1.45 1.32
N TYR A 307 -10.35 -1.59 2.63
CA TYR A 307 -9.08 -1.82 3.29
C TYR A 307 -8.54 -3.23 3.05
N SER A 308 -9.41 -4.22 2.84
CA SER A 308 -8.97 -5.52 2.33
C SER A 308 -8.39 -5.47 0.91
N LYS A 309 -8.48 -4.34 0.18
CA LYS A 309 -7.70 -4.08 -1.04
C LYS A 309 -6.40 -3.32 -0.76
N ALA A 310 -6.42 -2.33 0.14
CA ALA A 310 -5.22 -1.60 0.57
C ALA A 310 -4.12 -2.58 1.04
N TRP A 311 -4.44 -3.41 2.04
CA TRP A 311 -3.53 -4.39 2.64
C TRP A 311 -3.12 -5.57 1.74
N ARG A 312 -3.66 -5.68 0.52
CA ARG A 312 -3.29 -6.73 -0.46
C ARG A 312 -2.50 -6.18 -1.65
N TYR A 313 -2.64 -4.90 -1.96
CA TYR A 313 -2.21 -4.32 -3.22
C TYR A 313 -1.47 -2.98 -3.08
N PHE A 314 -1.30 -2.42 -1.87
CA PHE A 314 -0.38 -1.32 -1.65
C PHE A 314 1.06 -1.86 -1.63
N ASP A 315 1.41 -2.68 -0.64
CA ASP A 315 2.58 -3.54 -0.67
C ASP A 315 2.16 -5.01 -0.85
N ARG A 316 2.43 -5.56 -2.04
CA ARG A 316 2.17 -6.97 -2.37
C ARG A 316 3.21 -7.91 -1.78
N GLY A 317 4.43 -7.42 -1.57
CA GLY A 317 5.56 -8.15 -1.03
C GLY A 317 5.35 -8.44 0.44
N LEU A 318 5.13 -7.39 1.23
CA LEU A 318 4.81 -7.48 2.65
C LEU A 318 3.51 -8.24 2.90
N TYR A 319 2.48 -8.06 2.04
CA TYR A 319 1.28 -8.90 2.08
C TYR A 319 1.59 -10.39 1.85
N SER A 320 2.47 -10.72 0.90
CA SER A 320 2.89 -12.10 0.64
C SER A 320 3.66 -12.68 1.83
N PHE A 321 4.55 -11.90 2.44
CA PHE A 321 5.27 -12.27 3.65
C PHE A 321 4.31 -12.57 4.82
N PHE A 322 3.38 -11.66 5.15
CA PHE A 322 2.39 -11.90 6.21
C PHE A 322 1.48 -13.09 5.92
N LYS A 323 1.03 -13.23 4.66
CA LYS A 323 0.19 -14.36 4.26
C LYS A 323 0.92 -15.70 4.46
N THR A 324 2.15 -15.82 3.99
CA THR A 324 2.92 -17.07 3.96
C THR A 324 3.48 -17.43 5.33
N TYR A 325 4.02 -16.48 6.09
CA TYR A 325 4.79 -16.77 7.31
C TYR A 325 4.06 -16.50 8.63
N ILE A 326 2.98 -15.72 8.63
CA ILE A 326 2.17 -15.44 9.84
C ILE A 326 0.76 -16.05 9.69
N PHE A 327 -0.04 -15.54 8.75
CA PHE A 327 -1.48 -15.81 8.70
C PHE A 327 -1.84 -17.26 8.34
N VAL A 328 -1.25 -17.82 7.27
CA VAL A 328 -1.55 -19.21 6.87
C VAL A 328 -1.07 -20.23 7.90
N PRO A 329 0.16 -20.17 8.45
CA PRO A 329 0.62 -21.09 9.50
C PRO A 329 -0.26 -21.11 10.76
N ILE A 330 -0.79 -19.95 11.18
CA ILE A 330 -1.72 -19.85 12.31
C ILE A 330 -3.09 -20.47 11.99
N CYS A 331 -3.57 -20.29 10.76
CA CYS A 331 -4.87 -20.80 10.36
C CYS A 331 -4.87 -22.32 10.11
N ALA A 332 -3.83 -22.85 9.48
CA ALA A 332 -3.79 -24.24 9.01
C ALA A 332 -3.75 -25.28 10.14
N PRO A 333 -4.38 -26.47 10.00
CA PRO A 333 -5.14 -26.91 8.84
C PRO A 333 -6.62 -26.47 8.83
N THR A 334 -7.18 -26.02 9.95
CA THR A 334 -8.65 -25.89 10.11
C THR A 334 -9.25 -24.58 9.61
N PHE A 335 -8.46 -23.50 9.50
CA PHE A 335 -8.92 -22.17 9.11
C PHE A 335 -10.19 -21.69 9.85
N SER A 336 -10.32 -22.03 11.14
CA SER A 336 -11.48 -21.61 11.96
C SER A 336 -11.54 -20.09 12.14
N ILE A 337 -12.71 -19.55 12.52
CA ILE A 337 -12.92 -18.11 12.70
C ILE A 337 -11.99 -17.56 13.78
N GLN A 338 -11.82 -18.28 14.90
CA GLN A 338 -10.93 -17.90 16.00
C GLN A 338 -9.47 -17.79 15.54
N ARG A 339 -8.99 -18.77 14.75
CA ARG A 339 -7.63 -18.76 14.19
C ARG A 339 -7.44 -17.66 13.15
N LYS A 340 -8.45 -17.38 12.32
CA LYS A 340 -8.44 -16.25 11.38
C LYS A 340 -8.35 -14.90 12.10
N ILE A 341 -9.13 -14.72 13.16
CA ILE A 341 -9.07 -13.51 14.02
C ILE A 341 -7.68 -13.39 14.64
N PHE A 342 -7.17 -14.44 15.31
CA PHE A 342 -5.85 -14.43 15.93
C PHE A 342 -4.71 -14.19 14.91
N GLY A 343 -4.77 -14.80 13.73
CA GLY A 343 -3.82 -14.59 12.65
C GLY A 343 -3.85 -13.17 12.07
N VAL A 344 -5.03 -12.54 11.98
CA VAL A 344 -5.15 -11.10 11.65
C VAL A 344 -4.53 -10.25 12.75
N LEU A 345 -4.89 -10.48 14.01
CA LEU A 345 -4.39 -9.70 15.15
C LEU A 345 -2.87 -9.78 15.29
N LEU A 346 -2.25 -10.96 15.11
CA LEU A 346 -0.80 -11.10 15.18
C LEU A 346 -0.10 -10.45 13.97
N SER A 347 -0.71 -10.51 12.77
CA SER A 347 -0.18 -9.81 11.59
C SER A 347 -0.17 -8.29 11.82
N TYR A 348 -1.26 -7.72 12.33
CA TYR A 348 -1.32 -6.30 12.69
C TYR A 348 -0.45 -5.93 13.89
N GLY A 349 -0.25 -6.84 14.85
CA GLY A 349 0.71 -6.67 15.95
C GLY A 349 2.15 -6.54 15.44
N PHE A 350 2.53 -7.34 14.44
CA PHE A 350 3.83 -7.18 13.76
C PHE A 350 3.93 -5.84 13.02
N VAL A 351 2.86 -5.39 12.34
CA VAL A 351 2.84 -4.06 11.68
C VAL A 351 2.97 -2.92 12.71
N LEU A 352 2.25 -2.99 13.84
CA LEU A 352 2.35 -2.00 14.91
C LEU A 352 3.76 -1.95 15.52
N LEU A 353 4.39 -3.11 15.71
CA LEU A 353 5.78 -3.20 16.13
C LEU A 353 6.72 -2.55 15.09
N TRP A 354 6.55 -2.90 13.82
CA TRP A 354 7.37 -2.42 12.70
C TRP A 354 7.32 -0.90 12.48
N HIS A 355 6.17 -0.27 12.69
CA HIS A 355 6.02 1.19 12.60
C HIS A 355 6.29 1.93 13.93
N GLY A 356 6.60 1.21 15.01
CA GLY A 356 6.79 1.76 16.35
C GLY A 356 5.46 1.92 17.11
N ILE A 357 5.48 1.56 18.40
CA ILE A 357 4.29 1.52 19.27
C ILE A 357 3.99 2.92 19.82
N HIS A 358 3.62 3.84 18.93
CA HIS A 358 3.21 5.21 19.24
C HIS A 358 1.68 5.33 19.23
N TYR A 359 1.11 6.24 20.01
CA TYR A 359 -0.35 6.33 20.21
C TYR A 359 -1.14 6.50 18.90
N ALA A 360 -0.64 7.32 17.96
CA ALA A 360 -1.23 7.49 16.65
C ALA A 360 -1.21 6.20 15.80
N ASN A 361 -0.13 5.40 15.88
CA ASN A 361 -0.04 4.10 15.21
C ASN A 361 -0.99 3.06 15.83
N VAL A 362 -1.20 3.10 17.15
CA VAL A 362 -2.20 2.26 17.83
C VAL A 362 -3.60 2.58 17.32
N ILE A 363 -3.95 3.87 17.18
CA ILE A 363 -5.25 4.31 16.63
C ILE A 363 -5.40 3.90 15.16
N TRP A 364 -4.37 4.10 14.33
CA TRP A 364 -4.32 3.65 12.94
C TRP A 364 -4.62 2.15 12.84
N ILE A 365 -3.88 1.31 13.57
CA ILE A 365 -4.00 -0.15 13.54
C ILE A 365 -5.37 -0.61 14.07
N ALA A 366 -5.88 -0.01 15.14
CA ALA A 366 -7.21 -0.34 15.67
C ALA A 366 -8.33 -0.08 14.66
N LEU A 367 -8.32 1.10 14.01
CA LEU A 367 -9.31 1.45 12.98
C LEU A 367 -9.19 0.56 11.73
N ASN A 368 -7.98 0.14 11.35
CA ASN A 368 -7.75 -0.84 10.28
C ASN A 368 -8.36 -2.21 10.60
N ILE A 369 -8.14 -2.72 11.82
CA ILE A 369 -8.69 -4.00 12.27
C ILE A 369 -10.22 -3.97 12.27
N ILE A 370 -10.81 -2.89 12.81
CA ILE A 370 -12.27 -2.68 12.82
C ILE A 370 -12.83 -2.68 11.39
N GLY A 371 -12.30 -1.83 10.50
CA GLY A 371 -12.75 -1.76 9.10
C GLY A 371 -12.61 -3.09 8.35
N LEU A 372 -11.52 -3.83 8.59
CA LEU A 372 -11.29 -5.14 7.98
C LEU A 372 -12.26 -6.21 8.51
N PHE A 373 -12.56 -6.22 9.82
CA PHE A 373 -13.56 -7.12 10.39
C PHE A 373 -14.99 -6.77 9.94
N MET A 374 -15.31 -5.49 9.74
CA MET A 374 -16.57 -5.09 9.12
C MET A 374 -16.68 -5.60 7.68
N GLU A 375 -15.64 -5.43 6.85
CA GLU A 375 -15.61 -5.98 5.49
C GLU A 375 -15.78 -7.51 5.44
N TYR A 376 -15.12 -8.25 6.35
CA TYR A 376 -15.27 -9.70 6.42
C TYR A 376 -16.62 -10.12 7.00
N GLY A 377 -17.18 -9.37 7.96
CA GLY A 377 -18.51 -9.60 8.51
C GLY A 377 -19.61 -9.43 7.46
N CYS A 378 -19.59 -8.33 6.70
CA CYS A 378 -20.54 -8.10 5.60
C CYS A 378 -20.42 -9.16 4.49
N ARG A 379 -19.20 -9.62 4.17
CA ARG A 379 -18.98 -10.74 3.23
C ARG A 379 -19.43 -12.09 3.78
N GLY A 380 -19.28 -12.32 5.08
CA GLY A 380 -19.79 -13.51 5.77
C GLY A 380 -21.32 -13.57 5.76
N LEU A 381 -21.97 -12.44 6.09
CA LEU A 381 -23.43 -12.28 6.00
C LEU A 381 -23.93 -12.52 4.57
N TYR A 382 -23.32 -11.91 3.55
CA TYR A 382 -23.70 -12.19 2.15
C TYR A 382 -23.34 -13.62 1.70
N GLY A 383 -22.48 -14.33 2.43
CA GLY A 383 -22.18 -15.75 2.19
C GLY A 383 -23.31 -16.70 2.61
N VAL A 384 -24.28 -16.24 3.40
CA VAL A 384 -25.44 -17.03 3.82
C VAL A 384 -26.44 -17.14 2.66
N LYS A 385 -26.80 -18.37 2.28
CA LYS A 385 -27.65 -18.63 1.10
C LYS A 385 -29.01 -17.99 1.23
N GLU A 386 -29.60 -18.02 2.41
CA GLU A 386 -30.91 -17.47 2.72
C GLU A 386 -30.94 -15.94 2.52
N ILE A 387 -29.81 -15.27 2.77
CA ILE A 387 -29.63 -13.84 2.52
C ILE A 387 -29.45 -13.57 1.02
N GLN A 388 -28.77 -14.44 0.27
CA GLN A 388 -28.68 -14.36 -1.20
C GLN A 388 -30.06 -14.56 -1.86
N ASP A 389 -30.74 -15.66 -1.54
CA ASP A 389 -32.07 -16.00 -2.07
C ASP A 389 -33.11 -14.91 -1.73
N TRP A 390 -33.09 -14.38 -0.50
CA TRP A 390 -33.95 -13.24 -0.12
C TRP A 390 -33.59 -11.98 -0.92
N ARG A 391 -32.31 -11.65 -1.05
CA ARG A 391 -31.87 -10.45 -1.78
C ARG A 391 -32.25 -10.57 -3.25
N GLU A 392 -32.01 -11.70 -3.90
CA GLU A 392 -32.30 -11.90 -5.33
C GLU A 392 -33.81 -11.83 -5.61
N LYS A 393 -34.65 -12.25 -4.66
CA LYS A 393 -36.11 -12.14 -4.75
C LYS A 393 -36.65 -10.70 -4.62
N HIS A 394 -36.00 -9.83 -3.83
CA HIS A 394 -36.55 -8.50 -3.48
C HIS A 394 -35.74 -7.30 -3.98
N ILE A 395 -34.46 -7.47 -4.34
CA ILE A 395 -33.53 -6.39 -4.70
C ILE A 395 -32.73 -6.76 -5.95
N GLY A 396 -33.08 -6.16 -7.09
CA GLY A 396 -32.33 -6.32 -8.34
C GLY A 396 -30.90 -5.77 -8.28
N ASP A 397 -29.98 -6.36 -9.05
CA ASP A 397 -28.53 -6.18 -8.90
C ASP A 397 -28.03 -4.72 -8.97
N ARG A 398 -28.67 -3.87 -9.79
CA ARG A 398 -28.35 -2.44 -9.87
C ARG A 398 -28.76 -1.68 -8.60
N ALA A 399 -29.88 -2.03 -7.98
CA ALA A 399 -30.28 -1.46 -6.69
C ALA A 399 -29.35 -1.96 -5.57
N PHE A 400 -29.01 -3.25 -5.58
CA PHE A 400 -28.06 -3.82 -4.63
C PHE A 400 -26.66 -3.18 -4.74
N ARG A 401 -26.16 -2.91 -5.95
CA ARG A 401 -24.91 -2.15 -6.16
C ARG A 401 -24.95 -0.77 -5.49
N ARG A 402 -26.09 -0.05 -5.54
CA ARG A 402 -26.24 1.27 -4.89
C ARG A 402 -26.20 1.15 -3.38
N ILE A 403 -26.91 0.18 -2.82
CA ILE A 403 -26.87 -0.13 -1.37
C ILE A 403 -25.44 -0.46 -0.93
N ILE A 404 -24.71 -1.28 -1.69
CA ILE A 404 -23.30 -1.60 -1.41
C ILE A 404 -22.38 -0.38 -1.53
N ALA A 405 -22.61 0.52 -2.50
CA ALA A 405 -21.85 1.76 -2.60
C ALA A 405 -22.05 2.69 -1.39
N CYS A 406 -23.22 2.68 -0.74
CA CYS A 406 -23.41 3.33 0.56
C CYS A 406 -22.59 2.64 1.67
N PHE A 407 -22.65 1.30 1.75
CA PHE A 407 -21.88 0.55 2.76
C PHE A 407 -20.35 0.68 2.58
N HIS A 408 -19.86 0.89 1.36
CA HIS A 408 -18.44 1.18 1.08
C HIS A 408 -17.94 2.50 1.69
N VAL A 409 -18.83 3.46 1.97
CA VAL A 409 -18.44 4.73 2.62
C VAL A 409 -17.91 4.50 4.03
N ILE A 410 -18.42 3.50 4.75
CA ILE A 410 -18.06 3.25 6.16
C ILE A 410 -16.58 2.81 6.33
N PRO A 411 -16.09 1.73 5.69
CA PRO A 411 -14.66 1.36 5.77
C PRO A 411 -13.76 2.39 5.08
N PHE A 412 -14.25 3.15 4.09
CA PHE A 412 -13.52 4.26 3.50
C PHE A 412 -13.29 5.41 4.52
N VAL A 413 -14.33 5.83 5.23
CA VAL A 413 -14.24 6.92 6.23
C VAL A 413 -13.40 6.49 7.45
N LEU A 414 -13.61 5.28 7.99
CA LEU A 414 -12.72 4.72 9.03
C LEU A 414 -11.25 4.74 8.57
N GLY A 415 -11.02 4.42 7.31
CA GLY A 415 -9.71 4.46 6.66
C GLY A 415 -9.08 5.85 6.53
N LEU A 416 -9.86 6.87 6.17
CA LEU A 416 -9.38 8.25 6.09
C LEU A 416 -8.87 8.72 7.46
N TYR A 417 -9.69 8.60 8.52
CA TYR A 417 -9.25 8.94 9.88
C TYR A 417 -8.06 8.12 10.34
N SER A 418 -8.08 6.80 10.09
CA SER A 418 -6.95 5.90 10.36
C SER A 418 -5.64 6.40 9.73
N ASN A 419 -5.69 6.77 8.44
CA ASN A 419 -4.52 7.28 7.73
C ASN A 419 -4.10 8.69 8.19
N PHE A 420 -5.02 9.55 8.64
CA PHE A 420 -4.65 10.87 9.18
C PHE A 420 -3.78 10.73 10.45
N PHE A 421 -4.10 9.80 11.34
CA PHE A 421 -3.24 9.48 12.49
C PHE A 421 -1.89 8.88 12.06
N PHE A 422 -1.85 8.00 11.06
CA PHE A 422 -0.60 7.40 10.59
C PHE A 422 0.35 8.38 9.88
N LEU A 423 -0.19 9.27 9.05
CA LEU A 423 0.59 10.15 8.18
C LEU A 423 0.90 11.50 8.84
N GLY A 424 -0.08 12.10 9.52
CA GLY A 424 0.08 13.39 10.20
C GLY A 424 0.36 13.28 11.70
N GLY A 425 0.40 12.08 12.27
CA GLY A 425 0.56 11.88 13.71
C GLY A 425 -0.69 12.23 14.52
N TYR A 426 -0.53 12.34 15.83
CA TYR A 426 -1.66 12.48 16.76
C TYR A 426 -2.42 13.80 16.61
N GLU A 427 -1.72 14.94 16.50
CA GLU A 427 -2.37 16.24 16.38
C GLU A 427 -3.19 16.37 15.10
N VAL A 428 -2.63 16.00 13.95
CA VAL A 428 -3.33 16.04 12.65
C VAL A 428 -4.53 15.10 12.64
N GLY A 429 -4.37 13.86 13.10
CA GLY A 429 -5.48 12.92 13.24
C GLY A 429 -6.59 13.46 14.13
N SER A 430 -6.24 14.05 15.27
CA SER A 430 -7.18 14.65 16.22
C SER A 430 -7.88 15.88 15.63
N MET A 431 -7.16 16.78 14.94
CA MET A 431 -7.77 17.93 14.25
C MET A 431 -8.83 17.52 13.23
N PHE A 432 -8.65 16.42 12.50
CA PHE A 432 -9.70 15.91 11.61
C PHE A 432 -10.91 15.37 12.40
N VAL A 433 -10.67 14.68 13.53
CA VAL A 433 -11.75 14.20 14.40
C VAL A 433 -12.52 15.39 15.01
N ASP A 434 -11.84 16.38 15.58
CA ASP A 434 -12.44 17.60 16.13
C ASP A 434 -13.31 18.30 15.07
N ARG A 435 -12.66 18.73 13.97
CA ARG A 435 -13.24 19.69 13.03
C ARG A 435 -14.21 19.11 12.02
N ILE A 436 -14.16 17.80 11.78
CA ILE A 436 -14.99 17.13 10.77
C ILE A 436 -15.85 16.03 11.38
N TRP A 437 -15.34 15.21 12.31
CA TRP A 437 -16.16 14.18 12.95
C TRP A 437 -17.12 14.80 13.97
N TYR A 438 -16.60 15.46 15.01
CA TYR A 438 -17.44 16.02 16.07
C TYR A 438 -18.20 17.28 15.63
N GLU A 439 -17.51 18.29 15.08
CA GLU A 439 -18.15 19.56 14.71
C GLU A 439 -19.23 19.41 13.63
N GLU A 440 -19.07 18.50 12.65
CA GLU A 440 -19.90 18.43 11.44
C GLU A 440 -20.61 17.08 11.21
N THR A 441 -19.95 15.94 11.48
CA THR A 441 -20.52 14.61 11.16
C THR A 441 -21.51 14.13 12.21
N ILE A 442 -21.16 14.21 13.49
CA ILE A 442 -22.06 13.87 14.60
C ILE A 442 -23.24 14.87 14.70
N THR A 443 -23.02 16.13 14.31
CA THR A 443 -24.04 17.18 14.27
C THR A 443 -24.90 17.16 12.99
N LEU A 444 -24.62 16.26 12.04
CA LEU A 444 -25.31 16.11 10.75
C LEU A 444 -25.39 17.41 9.92
N ARG A 445 -24.38 18.28 10.02
CA ARG A 445 -24.32 19.55 9.28
C ARG A 445 -24.07 19.33 7.78
N PHE A 446 -24.35 20.36 6.99
CA PHE A 446 -24.22 20.34 5.53
C PHE A 446 -22.86 19.82 5.01
N PRO A 447 -21.68 20.18 5.59
CA PRO A 447 -20.40 19.63 5.17
C PRO A 447 -20.32 18.10 5.28
N ALA A 448 -20.92 17.49 6.30
CA ALA A 448 -20.95 16.03 6.43
C ALA A 448 -21.88 15.38 5.40
N ILE A 449 -23.06 15.97 5.15
CA ILE A 449 -23.98 15.50 4.10
C ILE A 449 -23.29 15.57 2.73
N LEU A 450 -22.55 16.65 2.45
CA LEU A 450 -21.76 16.81 1.23
C LEU A 450 -20.64 15.76 1.13
N LEU A 451 -19.84 15.57 2.18
CA LEU A 451 -18.72 14.62 2.18
C LEU A 451 -19.19 13.17 2.02
N LEU A 452 -20.27 12.77 2.70
CA LEU A 452 -20.88 11.44 2.54
C LEU A 452 -21.45 11.24 1.12
N THR A 453 -22.04 12.28 0.54
CA THR A 453 -22.53 12.28 -0.85
C THR A 453 -21.38 12.10 -1.85
N LEU A 454 -20.28 12.84 -1.68
CA LEU A 454 -19.07 12.71 -2.50
C LEU A 454 -18.43 11.32 -2.34
N ALA A 455 -18.38 10.78 -1.12
CA ALA A 455 -17.87 9.43 -0.85
C ALA A 455 -18.73 8.33 -1.50
N TYR A 456 -20.06 8.51 -1.61
CA TYR A 456 -20.93 7.61 -2.36
C TYR A 456 -20.62 7.61 -3.87
N PHE A 457 -20.51 8.80 -4.49
CA PHE A 457 -20.14 8.92 -5.91
C PHE A 457 -18.75 8.31 -6.20
N TYR A 458 -17.79 8.57 -5.32
CA TYR A 458 -16.45 7.98 -5.35
C TYR A 458 -16.49 6.44 -5.21
N SER A 459 -17.35 5.91 -4.33
CA SER A 459 -17.57 4.47 -4.18
C SER A 459 -18.12 3.82 -5.45
N GLN A 460 -19.08 4.47 -6.13
CA GLN A 460 -19.60 4.00 -7.41
C GLN A 460 -18.54 3.98 -8.52
N VAL A 461 -17.65 4.99 -8.57
CA VAL A 461 -16.52 5.05 -9.49
C VAL A 461 -15.52 3.92 -9.20
N CYS A 462 -15.18 3.67 -7.93
CA CYS A 462 -14.29 2.56 -7.55
C CYS A 462 -14.84 1.21 -8.00
N ILE A 463 -16.12 0.92 -7.68
CA ILE A 463 -16.80 -0.32 -8.08
C ILE A 463 -16.80 -0.49 -9.61
N GLU A 464 -16.96 0.60 -10.38
CA GLU A 464 -16.92 0.51 -11.84
C GLU A 464 -15.53 0.21 -12.40
N ILE A 465 -14.48 0.85 -11.86
CA ILE A 465 -13.11 0.62 -12.34
C ILE A 465 -12.68 -0.81 -11.99
N ASP A 466 -13.01 -1.30 -10.79
CA ASP A 466 -12.81 -2.69 -10.39
C ASP A 466 -13.53 -3.67 -11.32
N ARG A 467 -14.80 -3.42 -11.65
CA ARG A 467 -15.59 -4.23 -12.61
C ARG A 467 -14.92 -4.30 -13.98
N LYS A 468 -14.48 -3.16 -14.53
CA LYS A 468 -13.78 -3.06 -15.81
C LYS A 468 -12.45 -3.83 -15.81
N LEU A 469 -11.68 -3.75 -14.72
CA LEU A 469 -10.41 -4.47 -14.56
C LEU A 469 -10.60 -5.99 -14.46
N ASN A 470 -11.60 -6.46 -13.72
CA ASN A 470 -11.94 -7.88 -13.62
C ASN A 470 -12.29 -8.48 -14.99
N LEU A 471 -13.15 -7.79 -15.76
CA LEU A 471 -13.54 -8.22 -17.11
C LEU A 471 -12.35 -8.24 -18.08
N ALA A 472 -11.46 -7.24 -18.02
CA ALA A 472 -10.24 -7.23 -18.82
C ALA A 472 -9.30 -8.40 -18.44
N ALA A 473 -9.17 -8.72 -17.14
CA ALA A 473 -8.39 -9.85 -16.66
C ALA A 473 -8.99 -11.20 -17.08
N ALA A 474 -10.33 -11.33 -17.09
CA ALA A 474 -11.03 -12.52 -17.59
C ALA A 474 -10.81 -12.72 -19.10
N SER A 475 -11.01 -11.67 -19.91
CA SER A 475 -10.76 -11.72 -21.36
C SER A 475 -9.30 -12.05 -21.71
N ASN A 476 -8.33 -11.56 -20.93
CA ASN A 476 -6.92 -11.89 -21.11
C ASN A 476 -6.55 -13.32 -20.67
N LYS A 477 -7.38 -13.99 -19.85
CA LYS A 477 -7.25 -15.42 -19.56
C LYS A 477 -7.85 -16.28 -20.68
N SER A 478 -9.01 -15.92 -21.22
CA SER A 478 -9.67 -16.62 -22.34
C SER A 478 -9.00 -16.36 -23.72
N LYS A 479 -7.77 -15.84 -23.72
CA LYS A 479 -6.87 -15.69 -24.88
C LYS A 479 -5.52 -16.38 -24.66
N LYS A 480 -5.37 -17.10 -23.54
CA LYS A 480 -4.19 -17.91 -23.16
C LYS A 480 -4.53 -19.39 -22.96
N HIS A 481 -5.78 -19.74 -23.22
CA HIS A 481 -6.36 -21.06 -23.38
C HIS A 481 -7.15 -21.02 -24.68
#